data_AF-A0A658YUC5-F1
#
_entry.id   AF-A0A658YUC5-F1
#
_cell.length_a   1.000
_cell.length_b   1.000
_cell.length_c   1.000
_cell.angle_alpha   90.00
_cell.angle_beta   90.00
_cell.angle_gamma   90.00
#
_symmetry.space_group_name_H-M   'P 1'
#
loop_
_entity.id
_entity.type
_entity.pdbx_description
1 polymer ?
#
loop_
_entity_poly.entity_id
_entity_poly.type
_entity_poly.pdbx_seq_one_letter_code
_entity_poly.pdbx_strand_id
1 'polypeptide(L)'
;MELYLDTANVAEVERLARIFPIAGVTTNPSIIAASKESIWEVLPRLQKAIGDEGILFAQTMSRDAQGMVEEAKRLRDAIPGIVVKIPVTSEGLAAIKILKKEGITTLGTAVYSAAEGLLAALAGAKYVAPYVNRVDA
;
A
#
# COMPACT_ATOMS: atom_id res chain seq x y z
N MET A 1 -4.83 15.86 -6.88
CA MET A 1 -5.71 14.77 -6.43
C MET A 1 -5.28 13.52 -7.15
N GLU A 2 -5.15 12.39 -6.46
CA GLU A 2 -4.75 11.10 -7.03
C GLU A 2 -5.90 10.10 -6.79
N LEU A 3 -6.44 9.52 -7.88
CA LEU A 3 -7.51 8.53 -7.80
C LEU A 3 -6.91 7.13 -7.93
N TYR A 4 -7.21 6.24 -6.98
CA TYR A 4 -6.70 4.88 -6.94
C TYR A 4 -7.84 3.85 -6.97
N LEU A 5 -7.61 2.71 -7.61
CA LEU A 5 -8.49 1.54 -7.50
C LEU A 5 -8.00 0.62 -6.39
N ASP A 6 -8.88 0.17 -5.48
CA ASP A 6 -8.54 -0.81 -4.44
C ASP A 6 -8.94 -2.22 -4.92
N THR A 7 -8.06 -2.87 -5.68
CA THR A 7 -8.35 -4.16 -6.32
C THR A 7 -7.06 -4.92 -6.69
N ALA A 8 -7.18 -6.22 -6.91
CA ALA A 8 -6.16 -7.06 -7.54
C ALA A 8 -6.60 -7.64 -8.89
N ASN A 9 -7.76 -7.20 -9.40
CA ASN A 9 -8.30 -7.66 -10.68
C ASN A 9 -7.68 -6.88 -11.85
N VAL A 10 -6.71 -7.49 -12.52
CA VAL A 10 -5.97 -6.88 -13.65
C VAL A 10 -6.91 -6.47 -14.79
N ALA A 11 -7.87 -7.31 -15.16
CA ALA A 11 -8.80 -7.02 -16.26
C ALA A 11 -9.71 -5.82 -15.94
N GLU A 12 -10.08 -5.66 -14.68
CA GLU A 12 -10.84 -4.49 -14.23
C GLU A 12 -9.99 -3.21 -14.28
N VAL A 13 -8.72 -3.29 -13.87
CA VAL A 13 -7.78 -2.16 -13.97
C VAL A 13 -7.61 -1.73 -15.43
N GLU A 14 -7.36 -2.67 -16.36
CA GLU A 14 -7.25 -2.37 -17.80
C GLU A 14 -8.53 -1.73 -18.35
N ARG A 15 -9.70 -2.22 -17.93
CA ARG A 15 -10.97 -1.66 -18.35
C ARG A 15 -11.17 -0.24 -17.84
N LEU A 16 -10.90 -0.01 -16.55
CA LEU A 16 -11.18 1.25 -15.86
C LEU A 16 -10.12 2.33 -16.14
N ALA A 17 -8.87 1.97 -16.40
CA ALA A 17 -7.80 2.91 -16.80
C ALA A 17 -8.12 3.64 -18.11
N ARG A 18 -8.96 3.06 -18.98
CA ARG A 18 -9.46 3.72 -20.20
C ARG A 18 -10.59 4.72 -19.95
N ILE A 19 -11.20 4.69 -18.76
CA ILE A 19 -12.42 5.43 -18.44
C ILE A 19 -12.11 6.55 -17.44
N PHE A 20 -11.31 6.26 -16.42
CA PHE A 20 -11.01 7.16 -15.30
C PHE A 20 -9.55 7.63 -15.32
N PRO A 21 -9.26 8.84 -14.81
CA PRO A 21 -7.90 9.33 -14.62
C PRO A 21 -7.27 8.67 -13.37
N ILE A 22 -6.96 7.38 -13.47
CA ILE A 22 -6.44 6.58 -12.35
C ILE A 22 -4.92 6.82 -12.21
N ALA A 23 -4.48 7.17 -11.02
CA ALA A 23 -3.08 7.39 -10.65
C ALA A 23 -2.36 6.09 -10.23
N GLY A 24 -3.11 5.02 -9.95
CA GLY A 24 -2.52 3.78 -9.45
C GLY A 24 -3.53 2.74 -8.95
N VAL A 25 -2.99 1.71 -8.30
CA VAL A 25 -3.78 0.64 -7.68
C VAL A 25 -3.29 0.40 -6.26
N THR A 26 -4.22 0.34 -5.31
CA THR A 26 -3.96 -0.14 -3.96
C THR A 26 -4.37 -1.60 -3.83
N THR A 27 -3.57 -2.37 -3.10
CA THR A 27 -3.94 -3.72 -2.67
C THR A 27 -3.90 -3.80 -1.14
N ASN A 28 -4.47 -4.87 -0.60
CA ASN A 28 -4.32 -5.25 0.79
C ASN A 28 -4.37 -6.79 0.90
N PRO A 29 -4.01 -7.38 2.05
CA PRO A 29 -3.90 -8.83 2.16
C PRO A 29 -5.20 -9.58 1.84
N SER A 30 -6.36 -9.02 2.20
CA SER A 30 -7.66 -9.62 1.88
C SER A 30 -7.98 -9.58 0.39
N ILE A 31 -7.66 -8.46 -0.29
CA ILE A 31 -7.83 -8.32 -1.74
C ILE A 31 -6.93 -9.30 -2.49
N ILE A 32 -5.66 -9.42 -2.09
CA ILE A 32 -4.73 -10.41 -2.67
C ILE A 32 -5.22 -11.83 -2.43
N ALA A 33 -5.64 -12.16 -1.20
CA ALA A 33 -6.16 -13.49 -0.90
C ALA A 33 -7.41 -13.83 -1.73
N ALA A 34 -8.28 -12.86 -1.99
CA ALA A 34 -9.47 -13.03 -2.80
C ALA A 34 -9.18 -13.28 -4.29
N SER A 35 -8.06 -12.77 -4.82
CA SER A 35 -7.64 -13.08 -6.20
C SER A 35 -7.15 -14.51 -6.38
N LYS A 36 -6.76 -15.18 -5.29
CA LYS A 36 -6.14 -16.53 -5.29
C LYS A 36 -4.82 -16.59 -6.06
N GLU A 37 -4.18 -15.44 -6.29
CA GLU A 37 -2.88 -15.32 -6.93
C GLU A 37 -1.81 -14.92 -5.91
N SER A 38 -0.54 -15.21 -6.24
CA SER A 38 0.58 -14.69 -5.47
C SER A 38 0.71 -13.18 -5.65
N ILE A 39 1.05 -12.45 -4.57
CA ILE A 39 1.37 -11.02 -4.66
C ILE A 39 2.48 -10.74 -5.68
N TRP A 40 3.44 -11.67 -5.80
CA TRP A 40 4.59 -11.56 -6.70
C TRP A 40 4.21 -11.75 -8.17
N GLU A 41 3.09 -12.40 -8.46
CA GLU A 41 2.57 -12.60 -9.82
C GLU A 41 1.64 -11.44 -10.22
N VAL A 42 0.82 -10.97 -9.27
CA VAL A 42 -0.20 -9.96 -9.57
C VAL A 42 0.36 -8.54 -9.67
N LEU A 43 1.34 -8.16 -8.84
CA LEU A 43 1.88 -6.79 -8.85
C LEU A 43 2.50 -6.40 -10.21
N PRO A 44 3.35 -7.21 -10.87
CA PRO A 44 3.87 -6.88 -12.19
C PRO A 44 2.76 -6.73 -13.25
N ARG A 45 1.71 -7.54 -13.17
CA ARG A 45 0.56 -7.47 -14.09
C ARG A 45 -0.26 -6.21 -13.86
N LEU A 46 -0.49 -5.82 -12.60
CA LEU A 46 -1.13 -4.56 -12.26
C LEU A 46 -0.30 -3.36 -12.74
N GLN A 47 1.03 -3.40 -12.56
CA GLN A 47 1.93 -2.35 -13.05
C GLN A 47 1.79 -2.19 -14.57
N LYS A 48 1.81 -3.31 -15.31
CA LYS A 48 1.63 -3.29 -16.76
C LYS A 48 0.25 -2.74 -17.17
N ALA A 49 -0.80 -3.08 -16.42
CA ALA A 49 -2.16 -2.63 -16.71
C ALA A 49 -2.37 -1.13 -16.46
N ILE A 50 -1.69 -0.57 -15.46
CA ILE A 50 -1.81 0.86 -15.12
C ILE A 50 -0.78 1.75 -15.85
N GLY A 51 0.32 1.17 -16.34
CA GLY A 51 1.41 1.86 -17.02
C GLY A 51 2.57 2.25 -16.10
N ASP A 52 3.69 2.68 -16.68
CA ASP A 52 4.95 2.95 -15.96
C ASP A 52 4.83 4.11 -14.95
N GLU A 53 3.90 5.03 -15.16
CA GLU A 53 3.65 6.16 -14.25
C GLU A 53 2.69 5.80 -13.10
N GLY A 54 1.98 4.67 -13.20
CA GLY A 54 1.00 4.27 -12.20
C GLY A 54 1.65 3.75 -10.92
N ILE A 55 1.14 4.21 -9.78
CA ILE A 55 1.71 3.86 -8.47
C ILE A 55 0.99 2.64 -7.90
N LEU A 56 1.75 1.62 -7.49
CA LEU A 56 1.22 0.47 -6.77
C LEU A 56 1.39 0.61 -5.26
N PHE A 57 0.45 0.05 -4.50
CA PHE A 57 0.54 -0.05 -3.06
C PHE A 57 0.33 -1.51 -2.61
N ALA A 58 1.22 -2.00 -1.74
CA ALA A 58 1.16 -3.35 -1.17
C ALA A 58 1.44 -3.31 0.34
N GLN A 59 0.80 -4.20 1.10
CA GLN A 59 0.89 -4.20 2.57
C GLN A 59 1.85 -5.27 3.11
N THR A 60 2.58 -4.92 4.17
CA THR A 60 3.31 -5.88 5.00
C THR A 60 2.37 -6.79 5.80
N MET A 61 2.90 -7.95 6.20
CA MET A 61 2.21 -9.00 6.94
C MET A 61 2.85 -9.31 8.30
N SER A 62 4.15 -9.02 8.45
CA SER A 62 4.88 -9.19 9.71
C SER A 62 4.26 -8.37 10.85
N ARG A 63 4.47 -8.84 12.09
CA ARG A 63 3.89 -8.24 13.30
C ARG A 63 4.87 -7.36 14.07
N ASP A 64 6.16 -7.51 13.82
CA ASP A 64 7.24 -6.73 14.40
C ASP A 64 7.86 -5.78 13.37
N ALA A 65 8.49 -4.71 13.85
CA ALA A 65 9.03 -3.66 13.00
C ALA A 65 10.11 -4.17 12.02
N GLN A 66 10.97 -5.09 12.46
CA GLN A 66 12.06 -5.58 11.62
C GLN A 66 11.52 -6.44 10.48
N GLY A 67 10.57 -7.33 10.75
CA GLY A 67 9.89 -8.12 9.73
C GLY A 67 9.20 -7.24 8.69
N MET A 68 8.51 -6.18 9.12
CA MET A 68 7.88 -5.22 8.20
C MET A 68 8.93 -4.50 7.33
N VAL A 69 10.09 -4.15 7.89
CA VAL A 69 11.18 -3.51 7.14
C VAL A 69 11.75 -4.44 6.07
N GLU A 70 12.00 -5.71 6.40
CA GLU A 70 12.51 -6.69 5.43
C GLU A 70 11.50 -6.98 4.31
N GLU A 71 10.22 -7.09 4.63
CA GLU A 71 9.15 -7.22 3.63
C GLU A 71 9.06 -5.98 2.73
N ALA A 72 9.17 -4.78 3.30
CA ALA A 72 9.16 -3.53 2.54
C ALA A 72 10.33 -3.43 1.56
N LYS A 73 11.53 -3.84 1.97
CA LYS A 73 12.71 -3.91 1.09
C LYS A 73 12.48 -4.86 -0.08
N ARG A 74 11.96 -6.06 0.21
CA ARG A 74 11.63 -7.05 -0.83
C ARG A 74 10.60 -6.53 -1.82
N LEU A 75 9.57 -5.83 -1.35
CA LEU A 75 8.56 -5.20 -2.22
C LEU A 75 9.19 -4.12 -3.10
N ARG A 76 10.01 -3.24 -2.52
CA ARG A 76 10.70 -2.17 -3.25
C ARG A 76 11.62 -2.71 -4.33
N ASP A 77 12.40 -3.74 -4.00
CA ASP A 77 13.35 -4.35 -4.93
C ASP A 77 12.63 -5.05 -6.09
N ALA A 78 11.46 -5.65 -5.84
CA ALA A 78 10.66 -6.30 -6.87
C ALA A 78 9.88 -5.31 -7.75
N ILE A 79 9.34 -4.25 -7.15
CA ILE A 79 8.49 -3.25 -7.81
C ILE A 79 9.04 -1.86 -7.48
N PRO A 80 9.96 -1.32 -8.30
CA PRO A 80 10.48 0.03 -8.12
C PRO A 80 9.35 1.06 -8.07
N GLY A 81 9.38 1.96 -7.08
CA GLY A 81 8.36 3.00 -6.92
C GLY A 81 7.11 2.57 -6.15
N ILE A 82 7.01 1.31 -5.70
CA ILE A 82 5.89 0.86 -4.86
C ILE A 82 5.82 1.62 -3.54
N VAL A 83 4.61 1.92 -3.09
CA VAL A 83 4.35 2.45 -1.75
C VAL A 83 3.97 1.32 -0.82
N VAL A 84 4.75 1.15 0.26
CA VAL A 84 4.53 0.06 1.21
C VAL A 84 3.52 0.49 2.28
N LYS A 85 2.40 -0.23 2.36
CA LYS A 85 1.36 -0.02 3.37
C LYS A 85 1.78 -0.70 4.67
N ILE A 86 1.85 0.07 5.75
CA ILE A 86 2.21 -0.38 7.09
C ILE A 86 1.02 -0.14 8.02
N PRO A 87 0.46 -1.17 8.68
CA PRO A 87 -0.59 -0.98 9.68
C PRO A 87 -0.11 -0.05 10.81
N VAL A 88 -0.92 0.92 11.22
CA VAL A 88 -0.54 1.91 12.25
C VAL A 88 -0.67 1.31 13.66
N THR A 89 0.28 0.46 14.01
CA THR A 89 0.50 -0.08 15.36
C THR A 89 1.79 0.50 15.96
N SER A 90 2.11 0.21 17.23
CA SER A 90 3.40 0.62 17.81
C SER A 90 4.60 0.14 17.00
N GLU A 91 4.59 -1.13 16.59
CA GLU A 91 5.62 -1.73 15.72
C GLU A 91 5.58 -1.12 14.31
N GLY A 92 4.40 -0.84 13.78
CA GLY A 92 4.25 -0.18 12.48
C GLY A 92 4.82 1.25 12.47
N LEU A 93 4.60 2.03 13.53
CA LEU A 93 5.20 3.36 13.69
C LEU A 93 6.73 3.28 13.77
N ALA A 94 7.27 2.27 14.47
CA ALA A 94 8.71 2.03 14.50
C ALA A 94 9.25 1.67 13.10
N ALA A 95 8.57 0.79 12.36
CA ALA A 95 8.91 0.42 11.00
C ALA A 95 8.87 1.63 10.04
N ILE A 96 7.82 2.45 10.09
CA ILE A 96 7.70 3.66 9.27
C ILE A 96 8.90 4.60 9.48
N LYS A 97 9.34 4.80 10.73
CA LYS A 97 10.52 5.63 11.03
C LYS A 97 11.81 5.07 10.43
N ILE A 98 11.98 3.75 10.44
CA ILE A 98 13.15 3.09 9.83
C ILE A 98 13.09 3.26 8.32
N LEU A 99 11.95 2.91 7.70
CA LEU A 99 11.75 2.98 6.26
C LEU A 99 11.90 4.41 5.70
N LYS A 100 11.49 5.42 6.47
CA LYS A 100 11.71 6.83 6.12
C LYS A 100 13.19 7.18 6.01
N LYS A 101 14.04 6.67 6.91
CA LYS A 101 15.51 6.87 6.86
C LYS A 101 16.14 6.13 5.69
N GLU A 102 15.58 4.99 5.32
CA GLU A 102 16.03 4.18 4.17
C GLU A 102 15.47 4.68 2.82
N GLY A 103 14.64 5.73 2.81
CA GLY A 103 14.06 6.30 1.60
C GLY A 103 12.94 5.46 0.97
N ILE A 104 12.39 4.48 1.70
CA ILE A 104 11.26 3.67 1.23
C ILE A 104 9.96 4.41 1.55
N THR A 105 9.16 4.67 0.50
CA THR A 105 7.90 5.41 0.65
C THR A 105 6.84 4.52 1.29
N THR A 106 6.20 5.02 2.34
CA THR A 106 5.20 4.28 3.10
C THR A 106 3.84 4.98 3.14
N LEU A 107 2.80 4.16 3.32
CA LEU A 107 1.44 4.56 3.66
C LEU A 107 1.10 3.97 5.04
N GLY A 108 0.61 4.79 5.97
CA GLY A 108 0.01 4.30 7.22
C GLY A 108 -1.42 3.81 6.99
N THR A 109 -1.69 2.52 7.12
CA THR A 109 -3.01 1.91 6.84
C THR A 109 -3.69 1.41 8.11
N ALA A 110 -4.97 1.01 8.01
CA ALA A 110 -5.78 0.55 9.13
C ALA A 110 -5.87 1.59 10.26
N VAL A 111 -6.08 2.84 9.87
CA VAL A 111 -6.25 3.99 10.78
C VAL A 111 -7.74 4.15 11.10
N TYR A 112 -8.06 4.29 12.38
CA TYR A 112 -9.43 4.42 12.89
C TYR A 112 -9.64 5.73 13.66
N SER A 113 -8.59 6.50 13.94
CA SER A 113 -8.70 7.84 14.52
C SER A 113 -7.76 8.85 13.85
N ALA A 114 -8.11 10.13 13.97
CA ALA A 114 -7.27 11.22 13.46
C ALA A 114 -5.88 11.24 14.14
N ALA A 115 -5.82 10.91 15.43
CA ALA A 115 -4.56 10.87 16.19
C ALA A 115 -3.60 9.78 15.67
N GLU A 116 -4.12 8.58 15.40
CA GLU A 116 -3.32 7.50 14.77
C GLU A 116 -2.78 7.92 13.41
N GLY A 117 -3.63 8.52 12.56
CA GLY A 117 -3.23 9.02 11.26
C GLY A 117 -2.13 10.08 11.34
N LEU A 118 -2.26 11.03 12.27
CA LEU A 118 -1.25 12.05 12.53
C LEU A 118 0.07 11.42 12.98
N LEU A 119 0.04 10.44 13.89
CA LEU A 119 1.24 9.73 14.35
C LEU A 119 1.96 9.02 13.20
N ALA A 120 1.23 8.38 12.28
CA ALA A 120 1.83 7.75 11.11
C ALA A 120 2.53 8.76 10.19
N ALA A 121 1.90 9.91 9.95
CA ALA A 121 2.51 10.98 9.17
C ALA A 121 3.78 11.56 9.85
N LEU A 122 3.72 11.81 11.16
CA LEU A 122 4.86 12.27 11.96
C LEU A 122 6.00 11.24 12.02
N ALA A 123 5.68 9.94 11.98
CA ALA A 123 6.66 8.86 11.88
C ALA A 123 7.36 8.84 10.52
N GLY A 124 6.76 9.43 9.47
CA GLY A 124 7.35 9.59 8.15
C GLY A 124 6.54 9.00 6.99
N ALA A 125 5.33 8.50 7.22
CA ALA A 125 4.46 8.03 6.15
C ALA A 125 4.09 9.18 5.21
N LYS A 126 4.20 8.94 3.89
CA LYS A 126 3.81 9.92 2.87
C LYS A 126 2.28 10.00 2.72
N TYR A 127 1.62 8.87 2.96
CA TYR A 127 0.17 8.72 2.86
C TYR A 127 -0.40 8.14 4.15
N VAL A 128 -1.68 8.41 4.42
CA VAL A 128 -2.44 7.84 5.53
C VAL A 128 -3.80 7.38 4.99
N ALA A 129 -4.20 6.15 5.28
CA ALA A 129 -5.46 5.56 4.84
C ALA A 129 -6.39 5.27 6.03
N PRO A 130 -7.29 6.20 6.39
CA PRO A 130 -8.37 5.92 7.32
C PRO A 130 -9.41 4.98 6.69
N TYR A 131 -9.90 4.01 7.45
CA TYR A 131 -10.94 3.08 6.98
C TYR A 131 -12.33 3.65 7.22
N VAL A 132 -12.74 4.62 6.40
CA VAL A 132 -14.00 5.39 6.54
C VAL A 132 -15.20 4.51 6.87
N ASN A 133 -15.51 3.52 6.02
CA ASN A 133 -16.68 2.65 6.22
C ASN A 133 -16.59 1.75 7.47
N ARG A 134 -15.40 1.54 8.05
CA ARG A 134 -15.25 0.79 9.31
C ARG A 134 -15.31 1.67 10.55
N VAL A 135 -15.06 2.97 10.41
CA VAL A 135 -15.25 3.95 11.48
C VAL A 135 -16.75 4.25 11.64
N ASP A 136 -17.50 4.23 10.54
CA ASP A 136 -18.95 4.46 10.53
C ASP A 136 -19.79 3.24 10.98
N ALA A 137 -19.23 2.02 10.95
CA ALA A 137 -19.95 0.76 11.22
C ALA A 137 -19.95 0.39 12.71
#